data_AF-A0A2V7PWD0-F1
#
_entry.id   AF-A0A2V7PWD0-F1
#
_cell.length_a   1.000
_cell.length_b   1.000
_cell.length_c   1.000
_cell.angle_alpha   90.00
_cell.angle_beta   90.00
_cell.angle_gamma   90.00
#
_symmetry.space_group_name_H-M   'P 1'
#
loop_
_entity.id
_entity.type
_entity.pdbx_description
1 polymer ?
#
loop_
_entity_poly.entity_id
_entity_poly.type
_entity_poly.pdbx_seq_one_letter_code
_entity_poly.pdbx_strand_id
1 'polypeptide(L)'
;MPLLPESLRGRAETIDDDPFRYLRGVLAFLLGGGTVVALLLALTGMGPRALLLAGALWGLYGLAFGLLDHVVEPLIELASRIFTTAGLERVGRGFSEEETLVARGLHDVAADAYLERARLPRDRTAALVRRAELLAGPLGRPADAAAELEELQKDADHLRPRDDMRLGLALAELYEQRLDDPGRAMVEVRRLIDRYPHLRGTRELRGLLAALRRQHFSPADPAS
;
A
#
# COMPACT_ATOMS: atom_id res chain seq x y z
N MET A 1 6.03 14.91 -20.41
CA MET A 1 6.78 16.01 -19.77
C MET A 1 6.14 16.28 -18.41
N PRO A 2 6.77 16.01 -17.26
CA PRO A 2 6.12 16.23 -15.96
C PRO A 2 6.47 17.62 -15.41
N LEU A 3 5.44 18.39 -15.08
CA LEU A 3 5.51 19.66 -14.37
C LEU A 3 4.76 19.50 -13.05
N LEU A 4 5.48 19.29 -11.94
CA LEU A 4 4.99 19.59 -10.60
C LEU A 4 6.14 20.20 -9.76
N PRO A 5 5.88 21.30 -9.03
CA PRO A 5 6.89 22.19 -8.45
C PRO A 5 7.52 21.68 -7.13
N GLU A 6 8.77 22.09 -6.87
CA GLU A 6 9.66 21.62 -5.80
C GLU A 6 9.18 21.87 -4.35
N SER A 7 8.20 22.75 -4.14
CA SER A 7 7.76 23.17 -2.80
C SER A 7 6.97 22.11 -2.02
N LEU A 8 6.62 20.98 -2.64
CA LEU A 8 5.90 19.87 -2.00
C LEU A 8 6.80 18.76 -1.43
N ARG A 9 8.12 18.81 -1.64
CA ARG A 9 9.05 17.76 -1.17
C ARG A 9 9.40 17.82 0.31
N GLY A 10 9.25 18.97 0.98
CA GLY A 10 9.85 19.20 2.31
C GLY A 10 8.99 18.93 3.54
N ARG A 11 7.73 18.48 3.41
CA ARG A 11 6.80 18.43 4.57
C ARG A 11 6.13 17.06 4.79
N ALA A 12 6.67 16.01 4.18
CA ALA A 12 6.26 14.61 4.37
C ALA A 12 7.13 13.87 5.41
N GLU A 13 7.73 14.61 6.35
CA GLU A 13 8.54 14.07 7.43
C GLU A 13 7.90 14.57 8.73
N THR A 14 6.84 13.93 9.23
CA THR A 14 7.01 12.94 10.29
C THR A 14 5.61 12.42 10.65
N ILE A 15 5.42 11.11 10.55
CA ILE A 15 4.88 10.22 11.59
C ILE A 15 4.76 8.86 10.89
N ASP A 16 5.63 7.97 11.36
CA ASP A 16 6.00 6.68 10.82
C ASP A 16 5.01 5.56 11.07
N ASP A 17 4.93 4.64 10.12
CA ASP A 17 4.60 3.23 10.35
C ASP A 17 5.66 2.38 9.63
N ASP A 18 6.94 2.69 9.91
CA ASP A 18 8.06 1.90 9.44
C ASP A 18 8.48 0.94 10.59
N PRO A 19 8.20 -0.38 10.49
CA PRO A 19 8.50 -1.34 11.57
C PRO A 19 10.00 -1.44 11.88
N PHE A 20 10.85 -0.94 10.98
CA PHE A 20 12.29 -0.82 11.18
C PHE A 20 12.72 0.48 11.87
N ARG A 21 11.83 1.48 12.05
CA ARG A 21 12.16 2.75 12.75
C ARG A 21 12.50 2.53 14.21
N TYR A 22 11.78 1.64 14.89
CA TYR A 22 12.10 1.28 16.28
C TYR A 22 13.43 0.53 16.37
N LEU A 23 13.70 -0.38 15.44
CA LEU A 23 14.99 -1.09 15.38
C LEU A 23 16.16 -0.13 15.08
N ARG A 24 15.96 0.83 14.16
CA ARG A 24 16.90 1.92 13.86
C ARG A 24 17.13 2.83 15.07
N GLY A 25 16.05 3.21 15.76
CA GLY A 25 16.14 4.05 16.96
C GLY A 25 16.89 3.36 18.09
N VAL A 26 16.64 2.06 18.31
CA VAL A 26 17.34 1.25 19.31
C VAL A 26 18.82 1.04 18.93
N LEU A 27 19.12 0.75 17.66
CA LEU A 27 20.51 0.63 17.20
C LEU A 27 21.26 1.97 17.30
N ALA A 28 20.64 3.08 16.89
CA ALA A 28 21.22 4.41 16.97
C ALA A 28 21.43 4.85 18.43
N PHE A 29 20.51 4.48 19.33
CA PHE A 29 20.67 4.71 20.76
C PHE A 29 21.82 3.90 21.36
N LEU A 30 21.94 2.62 21.01
CA LEU A 30 23.05 1.75 21.44
C LEU A 30 24.40 2.22 20.89
N LEU A 31 24.47 2.60 19.60
CA LEU A 31 25.68 3.16 19.00
C LEU A 31 26.01 4.51 19.64
N GLY A 32 25.03 5.39 19.84
CA GLY A 32 25.20 6.67 20.50
C GLY A 32 25.76 6.51 21.92
N GLY A 33 25.20 5.59 22.70
CA GLY A 33 25.72 5.22 24.02
C GLY A 33 27.16 4.72 23.98
N GLY A 34 27.47 3.82 23.04
CA GLY A 34 28.85 3.33 22.83
C GLY A 34 29.82 4.44 22.40
N THR A 35 29.35 5.45 21.66
CA THR A 35 30.14 6.59 21.22
C THR A 35 30.49 7.50 22.40
N VAL A 36 29.55 7.74 23.33
CA VAL A 36 29.79 8.51 24.55
C VAL A 36 30.82 7.81 25.44
N VAL A 37 30.72 6.50 25.60
CA VAL A 37 31.70 5.69 26.36
C VAL A 37 33.08 5.73 25.70
N ALA A 38 33.16 5.63 24.36
CA ALA A 38 34.41 5.74 23.62
C ALA A 38 35.04 7.15 23.73
N LEU A 39 34.23 8.20 23.75
CA LEU A 39 34.67 9.58 23.96
C LEU A 39 35.24 9.80 25.37
N LEU A 40 34.57 9.26 26.39
CA LEU A 40 35.06 9.28 27.77
C LEU A 40 36.37 8.50 27.95
N LEU A 41 36.51 7.34 27.30
CA LEU A 41 37.75 6.55 27.29
C LEU A 41 38.90 7.25 26.53
N ALA A 42 38.57 8.04 25.52
CA ALA A 42 39.56 8.84 24.78
C ALA A 42 40.01 10.08 25.55
N LEU A 43 39.09 10.79 26.21
CA LEU A 43 39.37 11.97 27.04
C LEU A 43 40.16 11.62 28.31
N THR A 44 39.98 10.42 28.85
CA THR A 44 40.75 9.89 30.00
C THR A 44 42.13 9.35 29.61
N GLY A 45 42.47 9.34 28.31
CA GLY A 45 43.79 8.94 27.80
C GLY A 45 44.07 7.42 27.80
N MET A 46 43.11 6.59 28.21
CA MET A 46 43.31 5.13 28.34
C MET A 46 43.25 4.39 26.99
N GLY A 47 42.74 5.01 25.92
CA GLY A 47 42.65 4.32 24.63
C GLY A 47 42.28 5.23 23.47
N PRO A 48 43.22 6.00 22.90
CA PRO A 48 42.95 6.87 21.74
C PRO A 48 42.47 6.10 20.50
N ARG A 49 42.70 4.78 20.44
CA ARG A 49 42.22 3.89 19.37
C ARG A 49 40.71 3.61 19.46
N ALA A 50 40.05 3.90 20.59
CA ALA A 50 38.60 3.71 20.75
C ALA A 50 37.77 4.62 19.82
N LEU A 51 38.27 5.82 19.51
CA LEU A 51 37.64 6.75 18.56
C LEU A 51 37.67 6.22 17.11
N LEU A 52 38.75 5.53 16.72
CA LEU A 52 38.83 4.89 15.40
C LEU A 52 37.83 3.73 15.28
N LEU A 53 37.62 2.99 16.37
CA LEU A 53 36.67 1.88 16.43
C LEU A 53 35.21 2.39 16.38
N ALA A 54 34.91 3.48 17.09
CA ALA A 54 33.62 4.16 17.02
C ALA A 54 33.37 4.76 15.63
N GLY A 55 34.37 5.39 15.02
CA GLY A 55 34.28 5.91 13.65
C GLY A 55 34.10 4.81 12.60
N ALA A 56 34.81 3.69 12.74
CA ALA A 56 34.64 2.54 11.86
C ALA A 56 33.26 1.89 11.99
N LEU A 57 32.72 1.77 13.21
CA LEU A 57 31.35 1.30 13.44
C LEU A 57 30.32 2.25 12.81
N TRP A 58 30.53 3.56 12.94
CA TRP A 58 29.67 4.57 12.31
C TRP A 58 29.74 4.53 10.79
N GLY A 59 30.93 4.32 10.23
CA GLY A 59 31.12 4.14 8.79
C GLY A 59 30.43 2.88 8.27
N LEU A 60 30.54 1.75 8.98
CA LEU A 60 29.89 0.50 8.62
C LEU A 60 28.35 0.61 8.76
N TYR A 61 27.87 1.31 9.78
CA TYR A 61 26.46 1.63 9.96
C TYR A 61 25.93 2.49 8.81
N GLY A 62 26.64 3.58 8.47
CA GLY A 62 26.28 4.44 7.34
C GLY A 62 26.30 3.70 6.00
N LEU A 63 27.24 2.77 5.79
CA LEU A 63 27.32 1.96 4.57
C LEU A 63 26.17 0.96 4.46
N ALA A 64 25.86 0.25 5.55
CA ALA A 64 24.75 -0.71 5.60
C ALA A 64 23.39 -0.03 5.38
N PHE A 65 23.22 1.18 5.92
CA PHE A 65 22.00 1.97 5.74
C PHE A 65 21.92 2.67 4.39
N GLY A 66 23.02 3.23 3.89
CA GLY A 66 23.08 3.83 2.57
C GLY A 66 22.78 2.83 1.46
N LEU A 67 23.21 1.59 1.61
CA LEU A 67 22.86 0.50 0.68
C LEU A 67 21.37 0.12 0.77
N LEU A 68 20.77 0.17 1.97
CA LEU A 68 19.33 -0.08 2.14
C LEU A 68 18.50 1.03 1.47
N ASP A 69 18.78 2.30 1.73
CA ASP A 69 17.99 3.40 1.15
C ASP A 69 18.21 3.55 -0.37
N HIS A 70 19.44 3.45 -0.88
CA HIS A 70 19.69 3.66 -2.31
C HIS A 70 19.34 2.48 -3.22
N VAL A 71 19.22 1.26 -2.70
CA VAL A 71 18.90 0.08 -3.51
C VAL A 71 17.45 -0.37 -3.32
N VAL A 72 16.90 -0.26 -2.11
CA VAL A 72 15.54 -0.76 -1.82
C VAL A 72 14.48 0.21 -2.33
N GLU A 73 14.70 1.52 -2.23
CA GLU A 73 13.74 2.54 -2.68
C GLU A 73 13.49 2.53 -4.20
N PRO A 74 14.52 2.45 -5.08
CA PRO A 74 14.28 2.26 -6.51
C PRO A 74 13.75 0.86 -6.83
N LEU A 75 14.03 -0.17 -6.02
CA LEU A 75 13.41 -1.49 -6.20
C LEU A 75 11.91 -1.46 -5.86
N ILE A 76 11.50 -0.72 -4.83
CA ILE A 76 10.10 -0.52 -4.45
C ILE A 76 9.39 0.32 -5.51
N GLU A 77 10.03 1.34 -6.07
CA GLU A 77 9.44 2.18 -7.12
C GLU A 77 9.32 1.43 -8.46
N LEU A 78 10.32 0.59 -8.78
CA LEU A 78 10.26 -0.34 -9.91
C LEU A 78 9.21 -1.44 -9.68
N ALA A 79 9.10 -1.97 -8.46
CA ALA A 79 8.05 -2.91 -8.09
C ALA A 79 6.68 -2.26 -8.19
N SER A 80 6.51 -1.01 -7.75
CA SER A 80 5.25 -0.26 -7.82
C SER A 80 4.80 -0.03 -9.26
N ARG A 81 5.73 0.29 -10.17
CA ARG A 81 5.45 0.39 -11.62
C ARG A 81 5.10 -0.95 -12.25
N ILE A 82 5.75 -2.03 -11.82
CA ILE A 82 5.41 -3.39 -12.26
C ILE A 82 4.04 -3.79 -11.69
N PHE A 83 3.73 -3.46 -10.43
CA PHE A 83 2.41 -3.69 -9.79
C PHE A 83 1.27 -2.98 -10.52
N THR A 84 1.49 -1.78 -11.07
CA THR A 84 0.48 -1.07 -11.87
C THR A 84 0.33 -1.62 -13.30
N THR A 85 1.32 -2.36 -13.81
CA THR A 85 1.31 -2.89 -15.19
C THR A 85 1.09 -4.40 -15.24
N ALA A 86 1.27 -5.09 -14.12
CA ALA A 86 1.22 -6.53 -13.97
C ALA A 86 0.84 -6.89 -12.52
N GLY A 87 -0.42 -6.65 -12.16
CA GLY A 87 -1.10 -7.38 -11.10
C GLY A 87 -0.66 -7.14 -9.66
N LEU A 88 -1.67 -7.09 -8.80
CA LEU A 88 -1.63 -7.25 -7.34
C LEU A 88 -1.05 -8.62 -6.92
N GLU A 89 0.17 -8.96 -7.32
CA GLU A 89 0.78 -10.24 -6.99
C GLU A 89 1.79 -10.12 -5.86
N ARG A 90 1.61 -10.99 -4.86
CA ARG A 90 2.54 -11.31 -3.77
C ARG A 90 2.42 -10.53 -2.46
N VAL A 91 1.22 -10.54 -1.89
CA VAL A 91 1.08 -10.74 -0.43
C VAL A 91 -0.02 -11.77 -0.17
N GLY A 92 0.33 -13.06 -0.26
CA GLY A 92 -0.63 -14.15 -0.11
C GLY A 92 0.02 -15.42 0.41
N ARG A 93 0.47 -15.43 1.67
CA ARG A 93 0.68 -16.70 2.37
C ARG A 93 -0.72 -17.22 2.77
N GLY A 94 -1.46 -17.83 1.83
CA GLY A 94 -2.76 -18.42 2.16
C GLY A 94 -3.60 -19.01 1.00
N PHE A 95 -3.46 -18.53 -0.25
CA PHE A 95 -4.32 -18.91 -1.38
C PHE A 95 -3.60 -19.72 -2.47
N SER A 96 -2.63 -20.56 -2.08
CA SER A 96 -1.74 -21.21 -3.05
C SER A 96 -2.46 -22.14 -4.02
N GLU A 97 -3.57 -22.75 -3.61
CA GLU A 97 -4.36 -23.65 -4.47
C GLU A 97 -5.16 -22.85 -5.50
N GLU A 98 -5.82 -21.79 -5.07
CA GLU A 98 -6.64 -20.91 -5.90
C GLU A 98 -5.77 -20.17 -6.92
N GLU A 99 -4.62 -19.63 -6.52
CA GLU A 99 -3.67 -18.96 -7.43
C GLU A 99 -3.08 -19.93 -8.46
N THR A 100 -2.92 -21.22 -8.11
CA THR A 100 -2.49 -22.25 -9.07
C THR A 100 -3.56 -22.46 -10.16
N LEU A 101 -4.84 -22.40 -9.82
CA LEU A 101 -5.94 -22.49 -10.78
C LEU A 101 -5.97 -21.27 -11.70
N VAL A 102 -5.78 -20.07 -11.14
CA VAL A 102 -5.66 -18.83 -11.92
C VAL A 102 -4.49 -18.91 -12.91
N ALA A 103 -3.32 -19.34 -12.46
CA ALA A 103 -2.13 -19.49 -13.31
C ALA A 103 -2.32 -20.52 -14.44
N ARG A 104 -3.21 -21.50 -14.25
CA ARG A 104 -3.59 -22.48 -15.28
C ARG A 104 -4.68 -21.99 -16.24
N GLY A 105 -5.17 -20.76 -16.07
CA GLY A 105 -6.28 -20.21 -16.86
C GLY A 105 -7.66 -20.79 -16.50
N LEU A 106 -7.76 -21.54 -15.39
CA LEU A 106 -9.01 -22.14 -14.93
C LEU A 106 -9.80 -21.13 -14.09
N HIS A 107 -10.17 -20.00 -14.71
CA HIS A 107 -10.71 -18.85 -14.01
C HIS A 107 -12.08 -19.11 -13.35
N ASP A 108 -12.96 -19.90 -13.98
CA ASP A 108 -14.24 -20.29 -13.38
C ASP A 108 -14.05 -21.14 -12.11
N VAL A 109 -13.17 -22.15 -12.20
CA VAL A 109 -12.87 -23.04 -11.07
C VAL A 109 -12.17 -22.29 -9.93
N ALA A 110 -11.27 -21.36 -10.28
CA ALA A 110 -10.63 -20.49 -9.31
C ALA A 110 -11.63 -19.58 -8.60
N ALA A 111 -12.59 -19.00 -9.33
CA ALA A 111 -13.64 -18.18 -8.76
C ALA A 111 -14.50 -18.97 -7.77
N ASP A 112 -14.87 -20.21 -8.10
CA ASP A 112 -15.61 -21.08 -7.18
C ASP A 112 -14.79 -21.46 -5.95
N ALA A 113 -13.49 -21.73 -6.12
CA ALA A 113 -12.59 -22.02 -5.00
C ALA A 113 -12.45 -20.82 -4.03
N TYR A 114 -12.37 -19.60 -4.55
CA TYR A 114 -12.41 -18.40 -3.72
C TYR A 114 -13.74 -18.23 -3.00
N LEU A 115 -14.87 -18.58 -3.63
CA LEU A 115 -16.18 -18.53 -2.98
C LEU A 115 -16.28 -19.51 -1.82
N GLU A 116 -15.78 -20.74 -2.00
CA GLU A 116 -15.71 -21.73 -0.92
C GLU A 116 -14.82 -21.25 0.22
N ARG A 117 -13.67 -20.65 -0.10
CA ARG A 117 -12.77 -20.06 0.89
C ARG A 117 -13.43 -18.92 1.66
N ALA A 118 -14.28 -18.13 1.00
CA ALA A 118 -14.97 -17.00 1.61
C ALA A 118 -15.96 -17.40 2.73
N ARG A 119 -16.29 -18.70 2.86
CA ARG A 119 -17.07 -19.22 3.99
C ARG A 119 -16.34 -19.09 5.32
N LEU A 120 -15.01 -18.97 5.32
CA LEU A 120 -14.22 -18.73 6.51
C LEU A 120 -14.22 -17.23 6.85
N PRO A 121 -14.73 -16.79 8.01
CA PRO A 121 -14.86 -15.37 8.33
C PRO A 121 -13.56 -14.56 8.23
N ARG A 122 -12.42 -15.20 8.59
CA ARG A 122 -11.09 -14.57 8.52
C ARG A 122 -10.60 -14.28 7.09
N ASP A 123 -11.07 -15.06 6.12
CA ASP A 123 -10.61 -15.02 4.73
C ASP A 123 -11.68 -14.42 3.80
N ARG A 124 -12.92 -14.26 4.28
CA ARG A 124 -14.11 -13.80 3.56
C ARG A 124 -13.84 -12.60 2.65
N THR A 125 -13.40 -11.47 3.20
CA THR A 125 -13.20 -10.25 2.40
C THR A 125 -12.07 -10.42 1.39
N ALA A 126 -10.94 -11.00 1.78
CA ALA A 126 -9.80 -11.17 0.88
C ALA A 126 -10.14 -12.11 -0.28
N ALA A 127 -10.84 -13.21 -0.01
CA ALA A 127 -11.27 -14.18 -1.00
C ALA A 127 -12.31 -13.59 -1.98
N LEU A 128 -13.31 -12.85 -1.48
CA LEU A 128 -14.32 -12.22 -2.33
C LEU A 128 -13.74 -11.11 -3.21
N VAL A 129 -12.79 -10.32 -2.71
CA VAL A 129 -12.08 -9.33 -3.55
C VAL A 129 -11.30 -10.02 -4.68
N ARG A 130 -10.58 -11.12 -4.38
CA ARG A 130 -9.88 -11.91 -5.42
C ARG A 130 -10.83 -12.52 -6.43
N ARG A 131 -11.98 -13.01 -5.97
CA ARG A 131 -13.01 -13.54 -6.85
C ARG A 131 -13.59 -12.45 -7.75
N ALA A 132 -13.84 -11.26 -7.21
CA ALA A 132 -14.32 -10.10 -7.96
C ALA A 132 -13.31 -9.68 -9.05
N GLU A 133 -11.99 -9.75 -8.79
CA GLU A 133 -10.94 -9.53 -9.79
C GLU A 133 -11.06 -10.54 -10.95
N LEU A 134 -11.32 -11.83 -10.66
CA LEU A 134 -11.53 -12.85 -11.70
C LEU A 134 -12.81 -12.62 -12.50
N LEU A 135 -13.90 -12.27 -11.81
CA LEU A 135 -15.18 -11.96 -12.44
C LEU A 135 -15.06 -10.75 -13.38
N ALA A 136 -14.49 -9.66 -12.90
CA ALA A 136 -14.38 -8.41 -13.66
C ALA A 136 -13.30 -8.45 -14.76
N GLY A 137 -12.27 -9.27 -14.59
CA GLY A 137 -11.18 -9.43 -15.53
C GLY A 137 -11.45 -10.55 -16.54
N PRO A 138 -10.84 -11.74 -16.38
CA PRO A 138 -10.87 -12.81 -17.38
C PRO A 138 -12.27 -13.36 -17.67
N LEU A 139 -13.20 -13.30 -16.72
CA LEU A 139 -14.55 -13.84 -16.92
C LEU A 139 -15.53 -12.82 -17.54
N GLY A 140 -15.15 -11.55 -17.66
CA GLY A 140 -15.97 -10.52 -18.33
C GLY A 140 -17.32 -10.24 -17.68
N ARG A 141 -17.46 -10.48 -16.36
CA ARG A 141 -18.68 -10.32 -15.55
C ARG A 141 -18.51 -9.23 -14.48
N PRO A 142 -18.20 -7.96 -14.84
CA PRO A 142 -17.96 -6.90 -13.87
C PRO A 142 -19.20 -6.50 -13.06
N ALA A 143 -20.40 -6.64 -13.63
CA ALA A 143 -21.64 -6.35 -12.90
C ALA A 143 -21.86 -7.33 -11.73
N ASP A 144 -21.56 -8.62 -11.96
CA ASP A 144 -21.66 -9.64 -10.92
C ASP A 144 -20.60 -9.45 -9.84
N ALA A 145 -19.39 -9.03 -10.23
CA ALA A 145 -18.34 -8.66 -9.29
C ALA A 145 -18.79 -7.50 -8.38
N ALA A 146 -19.45 -6.48 -8.94
CA ALA A 146 -19.93 -5.33 -8.17
C ALA A 146 -21.01 -5.77 -7.18
N ALA A 147 -22.02 -6.50 -7.67
CA ALA A 147 -23.11 -7.00 -6.83
C ALA A 147 -22.62 -7.83 -5.64
N GLU A 148 -21.59 -8.67 -5.84
CA GLU A 148 -21.01 -9.48 -4.78
C GLU A 148 -20.28 -8.63 -3.72
N LEU A 149 -19.49 -7.65 -4.16
CA LEU A 149 -18.78 -6.76 -3.24
C LEU A 149 -19.75 -5.81 -2.52
N GLU A 150 -20.83 -5.36 -3.18
CA GLU A 150 -21.91 -4.60 -2.54
C GLU A 150 -22.63 -5.42 -1.47
N GLU A 151 -22.88 -6.70 -1.71
CA GLU A 151 -23.48 -7.59 -0.71
C GLU A 151 -22.58 -7.70 0.52
N LEU A 152 -21.27 -7.84 0.32
CA LEU A 152 -20.31 -7.82 1.44
C LEU A 152 -20.28 -6.46 2.15
N GLN A 153 -20.49 -5.37 1.42
CA GLN A 153 -20.51 -4.02 1.95
C GLN A 153 -21.72 -3.77 2.87
N LYS A 154 -22.84 -4.49 2.71
CA LYS A 154 -23.97 -4.42 3.64
C LYS A 154 -23.58 -4.82 5.07
N ASP A 155 -22.59 -5.71 5.19
CA ASP A 155 -22.00 -6.14 6.47
C ASP A 155 -20.86 -5.22 6.95
N ALA A 156 -20.64 -4.05 6.32
CA ALA A 156 -19.43 -3.24 6.52
C ALA A 156 -19.18 -2.77 7.96
N ASP A 157 -20.23 -2.63 8.78
CA ASP A 157 -20.06 -2.24 10.19
C ASP A 157 -19.38 -3.34 11.03
N HIS A 158 -19.35 -4.57 10.54
CA HIS A 158 -18.64 -5.70 11.15
C HIS A 158 -17.27 -5.95 10.52
N LEU A 159 -16.93 -5.25 9.43
CA LEU A 159 -15.64 -5.37 8.77
C LEU A 159 -14.58 -4.58 9.55
N ARG A 160 -13.37 -5.12 9.58
CA ARG A 160 -12.22 -4.35 10.08
C ARG A 160 -12.01 -3.15 9.14
N PRO A 161 -11.57 -1.99 9.65
CA PRO A 161 -11.34 -0.80 8.81
C PRO A 161 -10.46 -1.05 7.57
N ARG A 162 -9.46 -1.92 7.70
CA ARG A 162 -8.59 -2.33 6.58
C ARG A 162 -9.34 -3.11 5.50
N ASP A 163 -10.26 -3.98 5.91
CA ASP A 163 -11.04 -4.82 5.01
C ASP A 163 -12.12 -3.98 4.30
N ASP A 164 -12.78 -3.06 5.02
CA ASP A 164 -13.73 -2.10 4.43
C ASP A 164 -13.07 -1.16 3.42
N MET A 165 -11.85 -0.69 3.73
CA MET A 165 -11.05 0.14 2.81
C MET A 165 -10.70 -0.62 1.53
N ARG A 166 -10.23 -1.87 1.65
CA ARG A 166 -9.90 -2.71 0.49
C ARG A 166 -11.13 -2.97 -0.37
N LEU A 167 -12.27 -3.26 0.26
CA LEU A 167 -13.55 -3.47 -0.40
C LEU A 167 -14.01 -2.22 -1.16
N GLY A 168 -14.01 -1.05 -0.50
CA GLY A 168 -14.47 0.20 -1.10
C GLY A 168 -13.58 0.68 -2.26
N LEU A 169 -12.27 0.48 -2.18
CA LEU A 169 -11.36 0.79 -3.29
C LEU A 169 -11.56 -0.17 -4.48
N ALA A 170 -11.75 -1.47 -4.22
CA ALA A 170 -12.06 -2.44 -5.28
C ALA A 170 -13.38 -2.11 -5.99
N LEU A 171 -14.41 -1.70 -5.25
CA LEU A 171 -15.67 -1.21 -5.82
C LEU A 171 -15.47 0.07 -6.64
N ALA A 172 -14.71 1.03 -6.14
CA ALA A 172 -14.44 2.27 -6.86
C ALA A 172 -13.72 2.01 -8.20
N GLU A 173 -12.70 1.15 -8.20
CA GLU A 173 -11.99 0.73 -9.41
C GLU A 173 -12.92 0.02 -10.40
N LEU A 174 -13.76 -0.88 -9.92
CA LEU A 174 -14.71 -1.62 -10.74
C LEU A 174 -15.72 -0.68 -11.41
N TYR A 175 -16.23 0.30 -10.64
CA TYR A 175 -17.14 1.31 -11.15
C TYR A 175 -16.50 2.21 -12.19
N GLU A 176 -15.28 2.70 -11.93
CA GLU A 176 -14.56 3.56 -12.85
C GLU A 176 -14.15 2.82 -14.13
N GLN A 177 -13.51 1.67 -14.02
CA GLN A 177 -12.77 1.07 -15.12
C GLN A 177 -13.56 0.02 -15.91
N ARG A 178 -14.54 -0.64 -15.29
CA ARG A 178 -15.22 -1.79 -15.89
C ARG A 178 -16.70 -1.55 -16.13
N LEU A 179 -17.33 -0.70 -15.34
CA LEU A 179 -18.76 -0.37 -15.46
C LEU A 179 -19.03 1.03 -16.04
N ASP A 180 -17.98 1.82 -16.29
CA ASP A 180 -18.08 3.18 -16.82
C ASP A 180 -19.05 4.08 -16.01
N ASP A 181 -19.08 3.87 -14.68
CA ASP A 181 -19.86 4.65 -13.73
C ASP A 181 -18.93 5.40 -12.76
N PRO A 182 -18.23 6.45 -13.24
CA PRO A 182 -17.35 7.25 -12.40
C PRO A 182 -18.11 7.98 -11.27
N GLY A 183 -19.43 8.18 -11.43
CA GLY A 183 -20.27 8.76 -10.39
C GLY A 183 -20.34 7.86 -9.15
N ARG A 184 -20.63 6.56 -9.34
CA ARG A 184 -20.59 5.57 -8.26
C ARG A 184 -19.19 5.37 -7.69
N ALA A 185 -18.16 5.38 -8.53
CA ALA A 185 -16.78 5.32 -8.04
C ALA A 185 -16.46 6.46 -7.07
N MET A 186 -16.87 7.69 -7.39
CA MET A 186 -16.71 8.84 -6.51
C MET A 186 -17.53 8.73 -5.22
N VAL A 187 -18.74 8.19 -5.27
CA VAL A 187 -19.57 7.94 -4.08
C VAL A 187 -18.88 6.98 -3.13
N GLU A 188 -18.28 5.90 -3.64
CA GLU A 188 -17.56 4.92 -2.82
C GLU A 188 -16.31 5.52 -2.14
N VAL A 189 -15.52 6.29 -2.90
CA VAL A 189 -14.35 6.98 -2.33
C VAL A 189 -14.77 8.00 -1.27
N ARG A 190 -15.87 8.71 -1.50
CA ARG A 190 -16.43 9.64 -0.52
C ARG A 190 -16.94 8.91 0.73
N ARG A 191 -17.61 7.77 0.58
CA ARG A 191 -18.05 6.92 1.70
C ARG A 191 -16.88 6.57 2.61
N LEU A 192 -15.73 6.20 2.03
CA LEU A 192 -14.52 5.87 2.79
C LEU A 192 -13.94 7.09 3.51
N ILE A 193 -13.94 8.27 2.90
CA ILE A 193 -13.50 9.52 3.54
C ILE A 193 -14.40 9.87 4.73
N ASP A 194 -15.71 9.76 4.55
CA ASP A 194 -16.71 10.12 5.55
C ASP A 194 -16.72 9.12 6.72
N ARG A 195 -16.57 7.82 6.43
CA ARG A 195 -16.49 6.75 7.45
C ARG A 195 -15.16 6.72 8.19
N TYR A 196 -14.05 7.06 7.52
CA TYR A 196 -12.71 7.05 8.10
C TYR A 196 -12.00 8.40 7.98
N PRO A 197 -12.47 9.45 8.67
CA PRO A 197 -11.95 10.81 8.51
C PRO A 197 -10.52 11.01 9.05
N HIS A 198 -10.08 10.13 9.95
CA HIS A 198 -8.82 10.26 10.72
C HIS A 198 -7.71 9.30 10.28
N LEU A 199 -7.94 8.43 9.28
CA LEU A 199 -6.89 7.54 8.81
C LEU A 199 -5.82 8.34 8.04
N ARG A 200 -4.55 7.92 8.14
CA ARG A 200 -3.44 8.60 7.42
C ARG A 200 -3.69 8.66 5.91
N GLY A 201 -4.35 7.65 5.34
CA GLY A 201 -4.72 7.57 3.91
C GLY A 201 -5.87 8.49 3.48
N THR A 202 -6.58 9.17 4.38
CA THR A 202 -7.73 10.02 4.00
C THR A 202 -7.32 11.21 3.12
N ARG A 203 -6.08 11.69 3.24
CA ARG A 203 -5.55 12.72 2.32
C ARG A 203 -5.39 12.17 0.89
N GLU A 204 -4.91 10.93 0.77
CA GLU A 204 -4.77 10.25 -0.53
C GLU A 204 -6.15 9.98 -1.15
N LEU A 205 -7.12 9.51 -0.36
CA LEU A 205 -8.51 9.33 -0.82
C LEU A 205 -9.13 10.63 -1.33
N ARG A 206 -8.90 11.77 -0.64
CA ARG A 206 -9.34 13.09 -1.13
C ARG A 206 -8.65 13.47 -2.44
N GLY A 207 -7.37 13.14 -2.59
CA GLY A 207 -6.62 13.31 -3.83
C GLY A 207 -7.19 12.48 -4.98
N LEU A 208 -7.51 11.22 -4.71
CA LEU A 208 -8.13 10.29 -5.66
C LEU A 208 -9.52 10.79 -6.08
N LEU A 209 -10.36 11.22 -5.13
CA LEU A 209 -11.66 11.82 -5.42
C LEU A 209 -11.55 13.07 -6.30
N ALA A 210 -10.56 13.93 -6.03
CA ALA A 210 -10.30 15.11 -6.85
C ALA A 210 -9.73 14.76 -8.24
N ALA A 211 -8.98 13.67 -8.38
CA ALA A 211 -8.50 13.18 -9.66
C ALA A 211 -9.67 12.62 -10.51
N LEU A 212 -10.47 11.72 -9.94
CA LEU A 212 -11.69 11.17 -10.58
C LEU A 212 -12.61 12.28 -11.08
N ARG A 213 -12.90 13.27 -10.21
CA ARG A 213 -13.73 14.41 -10.58
C ARG A 213 -13.17 15.20 -11.76
N ARG A 214 -11.85 15.45 -11.77
CA ARG A 214 -11.21 16.20 -12.86
C ARG A 214 -11.24 15.44 -14.17
N GLN A 215 -11.05 14.12 -14.12
CA GLN A 215 -10.98 13.28 -15.30
C GLN A 215 -12.34 13.10 -15.97
N HIS A 216 -13.42 12.96 -15.20
CA HIS A 216 -14.74 12.62 -15.74
C HIS A 216 -15.77 13.77 -15.73
N PHE A 217 -15.57 14.81 -14.91
CA PHE A 217 -16.58 15.84 -14.68
C PHE A 217 -16.05 17.28 -14.68
N SER A 218 -14.78 17.50 -15.03
CA SER A 218 -14.32 18.87 -15.27
C SER A 218 -14.89 19.30 -16.62
N PRO A 219 -15.61 20.44 -16.70
CA PRO A 219 -16.01 20.97 -17.99
C PRO A 219 -14.74 21.21 -18.81
N ALA A 220 -14.69 20.68 -20.03
CA ALA A 220 -13.71 21.13 -21.01
C ALA A 220 -13.84 22.65 -21.09
N ASP A 221 -12.75 23.38 -20.86
CA ASP A 221 -12.70 24.81 -21.10
C ASP A 221 -13.20 25.06 -22.53
N PRO A 222 -14.29 25.82 -22.75
CA PRO A 222 -14.67 26.28 -24.07
C PRO A 222 -13.69 27.38 -24.48
N ALA A 223 -12.51 26.98 -24.93
CA ALA A 223 -11.51 27.86 -25.53
C ALA A 223 -11.11 27.30 -26.90
N SER A 224 -12.03 27.44 -27.85
CA SER A 224 -11.77 27.47 -29.28
C SER A 224 -12.25 28.81 -29.83
#